data_AF-A0AAQ2UCD9-F1
#
_entry.id   AF-A0AAQ2UCD9-F1
#
_cell.length_a   1.000
_cell.length_b   1.000
_cell.length_c   1.000
_cell.angle_alpha   90.00
_cell.angle_beta   90.00
_cell.angle_gamma   90.00
#
_symmetry.space_group_name_H-M   'P 1'
#
loop_
_entity.id
_entity.type
_entity.pdbx_description
1 polymer ?
#
loop_
_entity_poly.entity_id
_entity_poly.type
_entity_poly.pdbx_seq_one_letter_code
_entity_poly.pdbx_strand_id
1 'polypeptide(L)'
;MGDVVKHIPKDDLCPFCKKKESTLLCDMPVNTVITHARGSGFKSYTMTCDKKICTECTTRVNGFDFCPDCVKRIKITPKGVKE
;
A
#
# COMPACT_ATOMS: atom_id res chain seq x y z
N MET A 1 13.83 -12.06 -33.67
CA MET A 1 13.59 -11.00 -32.67
C MET A 1 14.18 -11.48 -31.36
N GLY A 2 15.17 -10.79 -30.81
CA GLY A 2 15.76 -11.18 -29.52
C GLY A 2 14.78 -10.90 -28.38
N ASP A 3 14.48 -11.92 -27.59
CA ASP A 3 13.72 -11.80 -26.36
C ASP A 3 14.44 -10.79 -25.45
N VAL A 4 13.89 -9.58 -25.32
CA VAL A 4 14.39 -8.58 -24.38
C VAL A 4 14.06 -9.11 -22.98
N VAL A 5 14.99 -9.88 -22.42
CA VAL A 5 14.95 -10.29 -21.02
C VAL A 5 15.11 -9.02 -20.20
N LYS A 6 13.97 -8.42 -19.82
CA LYS A 6 13.95 -7.30 -18.89
C LYS A 6 14.51 -7.80 -17.56
N HIS A 7 15.77 -7.48 -17.30
CA HIS A 7 16.38 -7.68 -15.99
C HIS A 7 15.73 -6.71 -15.00
N ILE A 8 14.68 -7.18 -14.34
CA ILE A 8 14.04 -6.44 -13.25
C ILE A 8 14.92 -6.66 -12.00
N PRO A 9 15.45 -5.59 -11.37
CA PRO A 9 16.18 -5.73 -10.12
C PRO A 9 15.27 -6.32 -9.04
N LYS A 10 15.84 -7.16 -8.16
CA LYS A 10 15.06 -7.89 -7.14
C LYS A 10 14.26 -6.97 -6.21
N ASP A 11 14.74 -5.74 -6.00
CA ASP A 11 14.08 -4.70 -5.20
C ASP A 11 12.83 -4.08 -5.83
N ASP A 12 12.70 -4.20 -7.14
CA ASP A 12 11.51 -3.76 -7.87
C ASP A 12 10.60 -4.92 -8.22
N LEU A 13 10.92 -6.15 -7.83
CA LEU A 13 9.95 -7.24 -7.94
C LEU A 13 8.85 -7.08 -6.90
N CYS A 14 7.62 -7.43 -7.31
CA CYS A 14 6.51 -7.50 -6.39
C CYS A 14 6.82 -8.49 -5.25
N PRO A 15 6.78 -8.05 -3.97
CA PRO A 15 7.06 -8.92 -2.84
C PRO A 15 6.03 -10.05 -2.71
N PHE A 16 4.86 -9.91 -3.34
CA PHE A 16 3.78 -10.88 -3.31
C PHE A 16 3.91 -11.97 -4.38
N CYS A 17 4.04 -11.60 -5.65
CA CYS A 17 4.14 -12.58 -6.73
C CYS A 17 5.57 -12.91 -7.15
N LYS A 18 6.56 -12.05 -6.85
CA LYS A 18 7.98 -12.15 -7.25
C LYS A 18 8.23 -12.41 -8.74
N LYS A 19 7.21 -12.19 -9.57
CA LYS A 19 7.20 -12.49 -11.02
C LYS A 19 7.24 -11.23 -11.89
N LYS A 20 6.74 -10.11 -11.37
CA LYS A 20 6.56 -8.84 -12.10
C LYS A 20 7.12 -7.68 -11.31
N GLU A 21 7.43 -6.60 -12.03
CA GLU A 21 7.83 -5.32 -11.46
C GLU A 21 6.69 -4.71 -10.64
N SER A 22 7.04 -4.11 -9.50
CA SER A 22 6.16 -3.29 -8.68
C SER A 22 6.08 -1.92 -9.29
N THR A 23 4.95 -1.64 -9.93
CA THR A 23 4.66 -0.34 -10.52
C THR A 23 3.75 0.52 -9.66
N LEU A 24 3.20 -0.05 -8.58
CA LEU A 24 2.20 0.59 -7.72
C LEU A 24 2.60 0.51 -6.24
N LEU A 25 2.00 1.39 -5.44
CA LEU A 25 2.16 1.44 -3.99
C LEU A 25 0.81 1.20 -3.32
N CYS A 26 0.84 0.67 -2.11
CA CYS A 26 -0.36 0.40 -1.32
C CYS A 26 -0.82 1.65 -0.56
N ASP A 27 -1.99 2.17 -0.91
CA ASP A 27 -2.60 3.37 -0.33
C ASP A 27 -3.32 3.12 1.01
N MET A 28 -3.16 1.93 1.61
CA MET A 28 -3.80 1.64 2.90
C MET A 28 -3.29 2.59 3.99
N PRO A 29 -4.15 3.41 4.63
CA PRO A 29 -3.75 4.19 5.79
C PRO A 29 -3.51 3.24 6.96
N VAL A 30 -2.29 3.25 7.50
CA VAL A 30 -1.88 2.39 8.63
C VAL A 30 -1.93 3.15 9.94
N ASN A 31 -1.61 4.44 9.92
CA ASN A 31 -1.57 5.23 11.14
C ASN A 31 -1.93 6.69 10.87
N THR A 32 -2.50 7.37 11.86
CA THR A 32 -2.72 8.81 11.81
C THR A 32 -1.95 9.45 12.96
N VAL A 33 -0.93 10.23 12.62
CA VAL A 33 -0.12 10.96 13.59
C VAL A 33 -0.72 12.34 13.76
N ILE A 34 -1.26 12.62 14.94
CA ILE A 34 -1.75 13.94 15.30
C ILE A 34 -0.65 14.62 16.10
N THR A 35 -0.03 15.65 15.53
CA THR A 35 0.97 16.47 16.22
C THR A 35 0.32 17.73 16.75
N HIS A 36 0.46 17.94 18.05
CA HIS A 36 0.03 19.17 18.72
C HIS A 36 1.25 20.06 18.95
N ALA A 37 1.51 20.98 18.03
CA ALA A 37 2.53 22.01 18.20
C ALA A 37 1.91 23.19 18.97
N ARG A 38 2.43 23.47 20.17
CA ARG A 38 1.96 24.58 21.02
C ARG A 38 2.07 25.90 20.24
N GLY A 39 0.93 26.41 19.77
CA GLY A 39 0.83 27.67 19.01
C GLY A 39 0.64 27.55 17.49
N SER A 40 0.62 26.35 16.90
CA SER A 40 0.54 26.18 15.42
C SER A 40 -0.64 25.33 14.91
N GLY A 41 -1.59 24.99 15.79
CA GLY A 41 -2.79 24.21 15.45
C GLY A 41 -2.54 22.70 15.37
N PHE A 42 -3.63 21.95 15.17
CA PHE A 42 -3.59 20.50 14.98
C PHE A 42 -3.11 20.18 13.56
N LYS A 43 -2.01 19.44 13.43
CA LYS A 43 -1.61 18.83 12.16
C LYS A 43 -1.77 17.32 12.24
N SER A 44 -2.62 16.77 11.37
CA SER A 44 -2.80 15.34 11.20
C SER A 44 -2.06 14.86 9.96
N TYR A 45 -1.17 13.89 10.12
CA TYR A 45 -0.49 13.20 9.02
C TYR A 45 -0.98 11.76 8.96
N THR A 46 -1.49 11.34 7.82
CA THR A 46 -1.88 9.95 7.57
C THR A 46 -0.69 9.22 6.96
N MET A 47 -0.19 8.21 7.64
CA MET A 47 0.86 7.32 7.14
C MET A 47 0.23 6.15 6.38
N THR A 48 0.66 5.97 5.14
CA THR A 48 0.27 4.85 4.27
C THR A 48 1.19 3.65 4.46
N CYS A 49 0.75 2.49 3.97
CA CYS A 49 1.52 1.26 4.03
C CYS A 49 2.74 1.28 3.11
N ASP A 50 2.69 2.05 2.01
CA ASP A 50 3.76 2.26 1.02
C ASP A 50 4.41 0.97 0.49
N LYS A 51 3.71 -0.16 0.60
CA LYS A 51 4.18 -1.45 0.08
C LYS A 51 4.11 -1.42 -1.43
N LYS A 52 5.26 -1.63 -2.05
CA LYS A 52 5.40 -1.90 -3.49
C LYS A 52 4.56 -3.12 -3.89
N ILE A 53 3.71 -2.96 -4.91
CA ILE A 53 2.85 -4.00 -5.48
C ILE A 53 2.83 -3.93 -7.01
N CYS A 54 2.55 -5.05 -7.66
CA CYS A 54 2.29 -5.06 -9.09
C CYS A 54 0.79 -4.90 -9.38
N THR A 55 0.47 -4.51 -10.62
CA THR A 55 -0.89 -4.35 -11.14
C THR A 55 -1.78 -5.59 -11.06
N GLU A 56 -1.20 -6.79 -10.93
CA GLU A 56 -1.98 -8.03 -10.73
C GLU A 56 -2.25 -8.36 -9.27
N CYS A 57 -1.33 -7.99 -8.38
CA CYS A 57 -1.50 -8.22 -6.95
C CYS A 57 -2.24 -7.08 -6.26
N THR A 58 -2.34 -5.91 -6.88
CA THR A 58 -3.16 -4.81 -6.36
C THR A 58 -4.63 -5.19 -6.38
N THR A 59 -5.32 -4.85 -5.30
CA THR A 59 -6.78 -4.87 -5.24
C THR A 59 -7.25 -3.44 -5.30
N ARG A 60 -7.82 -3.05 -6.43
CA ARG A 60 -8.34 -1.70 -6.61
C ARG A 60 -9.73 -1.58 -6.01
N VAL A 61 -9.90 -0.68 -5.06
CA VAL A 61 -11.20 -0.40 -4.44
C VAL A 61 -11.43 1.11 -4.47
N ASN A 62 -12.48 1.54 -5.17
CA ASN A 62 -12.90 2.94 -5.24
C ASN A 62 -11.76 3.93 -5.65
N GLY A 63 -10.86 3.48 -6.52
CA GLY A 63 -9.73 4.28 -6.99
C GLY A 63 -8.44 4.14 -6.17
N PHE A 64 -8.48 3.48 -5.02
CA PHE A 64 -7.30 3.21 -4.18
C PHE A 64 -6.71 1.84 -4.46
N ASP A 65 -5.39 1.74 -4.41
CA ASP A 65 -4.64 0.52 -4.64
C ASP A 65 -4.24 -0.14 -3.32
N PHE A 66 -4.77 -1.34 -3.06
CA PHE A 66 -4.49 -2.06 -1.81
C PHE A 66 -3.65 -3.32 -2.06
N CYS A 67 -2.63 -3.52 -1.23
CA CYS A 67 -1.88 -4.78 -1.25
C CYS A 67 -2.70 -5.92 -0.64
N PRO A 68 -2.46 -7.19 -1.05
CA PRO A 68 -3.26 -8.32 -0.58
C PRO A 68 -3.09 -8.57 0.92
N ASP A 69 -1.98 -8.12 1.52
CA ASP A 69 -1.78 -8.15 2.98
C ASP A 69 -2.76 -7.21 3.70
N CYS A 70 -2.89 -5.97 3.21
CA CYS A 70 -3.85 -5.00 3.75
C CYS A 70 -5.29 -5.44 3.52
N VAL A 71 -5.62 -5.99 2.35
CA VAL A 71 -6.96 -6.54 2.08
C VAL A 71 -7.29 -7.69 3.02
N LYS A 72 -6.34 -8.60 3.29
CA LYS A 72 -6.54 -9.66 4.29
C LYS A 72 -6.83 -9.06 5.66
N ARG A 73 -6.08 -8.06 6.10
CA ARG A 73 -6.34 -7.36 7.37
C ARG A 73 -7.73 -6.72 7.41
N ILE A 74 -8.17 -6.04 6.34
CA ILE A 74 -9.51 -5.46 6.25
C ILE A 74 -10.58 -6.55 6.36
N LYS A 75 -10.40 -7.70 5.70
CA LYS A 75 -11.35 -8.83 5.76
C LYS A 75 -11.44 -9.47 7.15
N ILE A 76 -10.33 -9.50 7.89
CA ILE A 76 -10.26 -10.10 9.23
C ILE A 76 -10.75 -9.12 10.30
N THR A 77 -10.59 -7.81 10.09
CA THR A 77 -11.02 -6.80 11.05
C THR A 77 -12.54 -6.68 10.98
N PRO A 78 -13.29 -7.08 12.03
CA PRO A 78 -14.72 -6.82 12.06
C PRO A 78 -14.95 -5.30 12.02
N LYS A 79 -15.83 -4.84 11.13
CA LYS A 79 -16.32 -3.46 11.13
C LYS A 79 -16.96 -3.18 12.49
N GLY A 80 -16.28 -2.42 13.35
CA GLY A 80 -16.87 -2.02 14.62
C GLY A 80 -15.88 -1.49 15.62
N VAL A 81 -15.49 -0.22 15.46
CA VAL A 81 -15.40 0.64 16.64
C VAL A 81 -16.66 1.50 16.57
N LYS A 82 -17.66 1.12 17.37
CA LYS A 82 -18.78 2.02 17.67
C LYS A 82 -18.19 3.20 18.43
N GLU A 83 -18.56 4.40 18.00
CA GLU A 83 -18.34 5.67 18.70
C GLU A 83 -18.86 5.62 20.14
#